data_AF-A0A6I5RWE6-F1
#
_entry.id   AF-A0A6I5RWE6-F1
#
_cell.length_a   1.000
_cell.length_b   1.000
_cell.length_c   1.000
_cell.angle_alpha   90.00
_cell.angle_beta   90.00
_cell.angle_gamma   90.00
#
_symmetry.space_group_name_H-M   'P 1'
#
loop_
_entity.id
_entity.type
_entity.pdbx_description
1 polymer ?
#
loop_
_entity_poly.entity_id
_entity_poly.type
_entity_poly.pdbx_seq_one_letter_code
_entity_poly.pdbx_strand_id
1 'polypeptide(L)'
;KTGVKVGLLCTDGHEDSLEIRLGHKEDGHRYDASYPPAHMLVPRHLRRPVGGRILSDGSEYSPLDEDAIREAIEYFREQDVKAVAISFVWSVRNPSHEQRAAAMVREALPHVFVCTGNEVFPQIREYTRTSTTVVNAYLSPVMGRYIERIDALFEELGAQQPTRYFQSNGGL
;
A
#
# COMPACT_ATOMS: atom_id res chain seq x y z
N LYS A 1 8.82 -16.11 2.91
CA LYS A 1 7.92 -14.95 2.65
C LYS A 1 7.42 -14.45 4.00
N THR A 2 7.96 -13.35 4.52
CA THR A 2 7.73 -12.89 5.90
C THR A 2 7.25 -11.43 5.90
N GLY A 3 6.03 -11.21 5.42
CA GLY A 3 5.32 -9.93 5.59
C GLY A 3 3.99 -10.15 6.28
N VAL A 4 3.25 -9.06 6.49
CA VAL A 4 1.95 -9.12 7.16
C VAL A 4 0.81 -9.26 6.16
N LYS A 5 -0.39 -9.64 6.61
CA LYS A 5 -1.59 -9.71 5.77
C LYS A 5 -2.04 -8.29 5.42
N VAL A 6 -2.14 -7.97 4.13
CA VAL A 6 -2.44 -6.61 3.62
C VAL A 6 -3.81 -6.55 2.96
N GLY A 7 -4.58 -5.51 3.26
CA GLY A 7 -5.74 -5.06 2.51
C GLY A 7 -5.38 -3.92 1.56
N LEU A 8 -6.05 -3.81 0.42
CA LEU A 8 -5.89 -2.72 -0.53
C LEU A 8 -7.23 -2.00 -0.71
N LEU A 9 -7.26 -0.69 -0.49
CA LEU A 9 -8.29 0.19 -1.03
C LEU A 9 -7.80 0.77 -2.35
N CYS A 10 -8.58 0.57 -3.41
CA CYS A 10 -8.25 1.07 -4.75
C CYS A 10 -9.48 1.72 -5.39
N THR A 11 -9.26 2.52 -6.44
CA THR A 11 -10.39 3.09 -7.19
C THR A 11 -11.21 1.97 -7.82
N ASP A 12 -12.53 2.13 -7.81
CA ASP A 12 -13.42 1.22 -8.50
C ASP A 12 -13.01 0.97 -9.97
N GLY A 13 -13.02 -0.31 -10.36
CA GLY A 13 -12.55 -0.81 -11.65
C GLY A 13 -11.02 -0.94 -11.79
N HIS A 14 -10.22 -0.69 -10.74
CA HIS A 14 -8.75 -0.76 -10.78
C HIS A 14 -8.14 -1.79 -9.84
N GLU A 15 -8.95 -2.50 -9.06
CA GLU A 15 -8.58 -3.63 -8.19
C GLU A 15 -7.74 -4.75 -8.83
N ASP A 16 -7.90 -4.99 -10.12
CA ASP A 16 -7.21 -6.06 -10.85
C ASP A 16 -5.92 -5.57 -11.52
N SER A 17 -5.63 -4.27 -11.48
CA SER A 17 -4.39 -3.70 -12.05
C SER A 17 -3.14 -4.34 -11.44
N LEU A 18 -3.18 -4.62 -10.14
CA LEU A 18 -2.08 -5.27 -9.43
C LEU A 18 -1.76 -6.67 -9.99
N GLU A 19 -2.78 -7.39 -10.47
CA GLU A 19 -2.66 -8.75 -11.01
C GLU A 19 -2.35 -8.76 -12.50
N ILE A 20 -2.94 -7.81 -13.24
CA ILE A 20 -2.66 -7.60 -14.66
C ILE A 20 -1.20 -7.18 -14.87
N ARG A 21 -0.61 -6.40 -13.95
CA ARG A 21 0.81 -6.02 -13.94
C ARG A 21 1.32 -5.38 -15.23
N LEU A 22 0.46 -4.66 -15.96
CA LEU A 22 0.77 -4.15 -17.31
C LEU A 22 1.21 -5.25 -18.30
N GLY A 23 0.89 -6.53 -18.03
CA GLY A 23 1.37 -7.68 -18.79
C GLY A 23 2.85 -8.02 -18.55
N HIS A 24 3.49 -7.47 -17.51
CA HIS A 24 4.90 -7.72 -17.22
C HIS A 24 5.13 -9.17 -16.75
N LYS A 25 6.12 -9.81 -17.37
CA LYS A 25 6.74 -11.07 -16.95
C LYS A 25 8.19 -10.81 -16.56
N GLU A 26 8.79 -11.72 -15.80
CA GLU A 26 10.23 -11.64 -15.50
C GLU A 26 11.05 -11.67 -16.79
N ASP A 27 12.23 -11.06 -16.73
CA ASP A 27 13.10 -10.97 -17.89
C ASP A 27 13.48 -12.38 -18.40
N GLY A 28 13.54 -12.52 -19.72
CA GLY A 28 13.68 -13.83 -20.38
C GLY A 28 12.37 -14.63 -20.57
N HIS A 29 11.26 -14.27 -19.91
CA HIS A 29 9.98 -15.01 -20.00
C HIS A 29 8.87 -14.28 -20.75
N ARG A 30 9.17 -13.16 -21.41
CA ARG A 30 8.17 -12.28 -22.06
C ARG A 30 7.25 -13.02 -23.05
N TYR A 31 7.79 -13.96 -23.83
CA TYR A 31 7.06 -14.72 -24.85
C TYR A 31 6.63 -16.13 -24.39
N ASP A 32 6.91 -16.50 -23.15
CA ASP A 32 6.55 -17.80 -22.61
C ASP A 32 5.08 -17.78 -22.14
N ALA A 33 4.19 -18.41 -22.89
CA ALA A 33 2.77 -18.51 -22.55
C ALA A 33 2.50 -19.35 -21.29
N SER A 34 3.42 -20.23 -20.91
CA SER A 34 3.31 -21.11 -19.74
C SER A 34 3.88 -20.49 -18.45
N TYR A 35 4.49 -19.32 -18.54
CA TYR A 35 5.09 -18.64 -17.40
C TYR A 35 4.04 -18.35 -16.32
N PRO A 36 4.25 -18.80 -15.07
CA PRO A 36 3.24 -18.73 -14.03
C PRO A 36 2.93 -17.27 -13.63
N PRO A 37 1.71 -17.00 -13.14
CA PRO A 37 1.39 -15.68 -12.59
C PRO A 37 2.26 -15.40 -11.36
N ALA A 38 2.60 -14.13 -11.16
CA ALA A 38 3.33 -13.73 -9.96
C ALA A 38 2.48 -13.99 -8.71
N HIS A 39 3.18 -14.25 -7.61
CA HIS A 39 2.52 -14.38 -6.33
C HIS A 39 2.00 -13.01 -5.86
N MET A 40 0.69 -12.93 -5.65
CA MET A 40 0.02 -11.71 -5.22
C MET A 40 0.19 -11.49 -3.72
N LEU A 41 0.80 -10.35 -3.34
CA LEU A 41 0.94 -9.94 -1.93
C LEU A 41 -0.42 -9.59 -1.30
N VAL A 42 -1.36 -9.12 -2.12
CA VAL A 42 -2.76 -8.89 -1.73
C VAL A 42 -3.64 -9.79 -2.60
N PRO A 43 -4.24 -10.85 -2.06
CA PRO A 43 -5.19 -11.67 -2.81
C PRO A 43 -6.44 -10.87 -3.19
N ARG A 44 -7.12 -11.26 -4.26
CA ARG A 44 -8.22 -10.50 -4.86
C ARG A 44 -9.33 -10.10 -3.89
N HIS A 45 -9.73 -10.98 -2.97
CA HIS A 45 -10.78 -10.70 -1.99
C HIS A 45 -10.41 -9.57 -1.01
N LEU A 46 -9.12 -9.31 -0.78
CA LEU A 46 -8.62 -8.20 0.05
C LEU A 46 -8.37 -6.91 -0.74
N ARG A 47 -8.69 -6.87 -2.04
CA ARG A 47 -8.66 -5.65 -2.85
C ARG A 47 -10.08 -5.11 -2.94
N ARG A 48 -10.36 -4.04 -2.21
CA ARG A 48 -11.69 -3.46 -2.06
C ARG A 48 -11.78 -2.20 -2.93
N PRO A 49 -12.61 -2.22 -3.99
CA PRO A 49 -12.86 -1.03 -4.78
C PRO A 49 -13.63 0.01 -3.97
N VAL A 50 -13.30 1.27 -4.17
CA VAL A 50 -13.96 2.43 -3.55
C VAL A 50 -14.39 3.38 -4.66
N GLY A 51 -15.68 3.74 -4.64
CA GLY A 51 -16.26 4.72 -5.54
C GLY A 51 -15.70 6.13 -5.30
N GLY A 52 -15.87 7.01 -6.29
CA GLY A 52 -15.25 8.33 -6.30
C GLY A 52 -14.18 8.44 -7.38
N ARG A 53 -13.99 9.66 -7.91
CA ARG A 53 -13.10 9.87 -9.04
C ARG A 53 -12.48 11.26 -8.99
N ILE A 54 -11.16 11.28 -8.98
CA ILE A 54 -10.33 12.44 -9.33
C ILE A 54 -9.94 12.32 -10.81
N LEU A 55 -10.00 13.42 -11.55
CA LEU A 55 -9.59 13.52 -12.94
C LEU A 55 -8.10 13.85 -13.08
N SER A 56 -7.57 13.74 -14.30
CA SER A 56 -6.16 14.00 -14.59
C SER A 56 -5.70 15.44 -14.34
N ASP A 57 -6.65 16.38 -14.33
CA ASP A 57 -6.42 17.78 -13.98
C ASP A 57 -6.49 18.04 -12.46
N GLY A 58 -6.82 17.03 -11.66
CA GLY A 58 -6.96 17.11 -10.20
C GLY A 58 -8.36 17.49 -9.72
N SER A 59 -9.30 17.77 -10.61
CA SER A 59 -10.69 18.05 -10.24
C SER A 59 -11.42 16.79 -9.76
N GLU A 60 -12.35 16.97 -8.83
CA GLU A 60 -13.22 15.90 -8.36
C GLU A 60 -14.41 15.75 -9.30
N TYR A 61 -14.53 14.59 -9.94
CA TYR A 61 -15.66 14.25 -10.82
C TYR A 61 -16.84 13.65 -10.04
N SER A 62 -16.54 12.80 -9.07
CA SER A 62 -17.55 12.19 -8.19
C SER A 62 -17.00 12.05 -6.78
N PRO A 63 -17.83 12.28 -5.75
CA PRO A 63 -17.39 12.26 -4.36
C PRO A 63 -16.89 10.87 -3.95
N LEU A 64 -15.99 10.84 -2.97
CA LEU A 64 -15.51 9.60 -2.36
C LEU A 64 -16.67 8.83 -1.73
N ASP A 65 -16.75 7.54 -2.03
CA ASP A 65 -17.72 6.63 -1.42
C ASP A 65 -17.24 6.19 -0.03
N GLU A 66 -17.64 6.93 1.00
CA GLU A 66 -17.28 6.62 2.38
C GLU A 66 -17.94 5.34 2.91
N ASP A 67 -19.10 4.94 2.37
CA ASP A 67 -19.79 3.73 2.81
C ASP A 67 -19.04 2.49 2.33
N ALA A 68 -18.54 2.48 1.10
CA ALA A 68 -17.66 1.44 0.60
C ALA A 68 -16.37 1.30 1.45
N ILE A 69 -15.85 2.41 1.98
CA ILE A 69 -14.69 2.38 2.89
C ILE A 69 -15.08 1.75 4.24
N ARG A 70 -16.24 2.10 4.80
CA ARG A 70 -16.74 1.51 6.06
C ARG A 70 -16.92 -0.01 5.90
N GLU A 71 -17.53 -0.46 4.81
CA GLU A 71 -17.68 -1.89 4.51
C GLU A 71 -16.32 -2.60 4.36
N ALA A 72 -15.37 -1.96 3.66
CA ALA A 72 -14.03 -2.50 3.51
C ALA A 72 -13.29 -2.61 4.85
N ILE A 73 -13.45 -1.65 5.76
CA ILE A 73 -12.89 -1.67 7.12
C ILE A 73 -13.43 -2.86 7.91
N GLU A 74 -14.74 -3.10 7.90
CA GLU A 74 -15.35 -4.24 8.57
C GLU A 74 -14.81 -5.55 8.00
N TYR A 75 -14.76 -5.66 6.67
CA TYR A 75 -14.20 -6.85 6.01
C TYR A 75 -12.72 -7.06 6.37
N PHE A 76 -11.91 -6.01 6.41
CA PHE A 76 -10.51 -6.10 6.81
C PHE A 76 -10.34 -6.54 8.27
N ARG A 77 -11.25 -6.12 9.16
CA ARG A 77 -11.29 -6.57 10.55
C ARG A 77 -11.58 -8.07 10.63
N GLU A 78 -12.61 -8.54 9.93
CA GLU A 78 -12.98 -9.97 9.88
C GLU A 78 -11.85 -10.84 9.32
N GLN A 79 -11.12 -10.31 8.34
CA GLN A 79 -10.00 -11.01 7.70
C GLN A 79 -8.67 -10.91 8.45
N ASP A 80 -8.64 -10.27 9.62
CA ASP A 80 -7.41 -10.05 10.42
C ASP A 80 -6.28 -9.38 9.61
N VAL A 81 -6.63 -8.37 8.81
CA VAL A 81 -5.66 -7.56 8.08
C VAL A 81 -4.81 -6.77 9.08
N LYS A 82 -3.49 -6.73 8.83
CA LYS A 82 -2.51 -6.06 9.70
C LYS A 82 -1.96 -4.77 9.10
N ALA A 83 -2.14 -4.57 7.80
CA ALA A 83 -1.80 -3.32 7.13
C ALA A 83 -2.77 -3.03 5.98
N VAL A 84 -3.07 -1.76 5.72
CA VAL A 84 -3.89 -1.31 4.61
C VAL A 84 -3.08 -0.38 3.71
N ALA A 85 -2.96 -0.76 2.44
CA ALA A 85 -2.48 0.10 1.38
C ALA A 85 -3.68 0.83 0.75
N ILE A 86 -3.53 2.13 0.49
CA ILE A 86 -4.55 2.94 -0.19
C ILE A 86 -3.94 3.53 -1.44
N SER A 87 -4.48 3.23 -2.62
CA SER A 87 -3.98 3.78 -3.87
C SER A 87 -5.13 4.10 -4.83
N PHE A 88 -5.42 5.39 -4.98
CA PHE A 88 -6.47 5.87 -5.87
C PHE A 88 -5.88 6.53 -7.11
N VAL A 89 -6.53 6.36 -8.26
CA VAL A 89 -6.11 6.96 -9.52
C VAL A 89 -6.09 8.49 -9.37
N TRP A 90 -5.05 9.14 -9.92
CA TRP A 90 -4.84 10.59 -9.85
C TRP A 90 -4.64 11.20 -8.46
N SER A 91 -4.41 10.40 -7.42
CA SER A 91 -4.05 10.92 -6.08
C SER A 91 -2.80 11.79 -6.06
N VAL A 92 -1.87 11.56 -6.99
CA VAL A 92 -0.67 12.38 -7.22
C VAL A 92 -0.99 13.83 -7.63
N ARG A 93 -2.20 14.09 -8.12
CA ARG A 93 -2.71 15.43 -8.45
C ARG A 93 -3.55 16.00 -7.32
N ASN A 94 -4.40 15.17 -6.74
CA ASN A 94 -5.26 15.55 -5.63
C ASN A 94 -5.35 14.38 -4.62
N PRO A 95 -4.62 14.45 -3.50
CA PRO A 95 -4.56 13.35 -2.54
C PRO A 95 -5.74 13.31 -1.57
N SER A 96 -6.72 14.21 -1.69
CA SER A 96 -7.83 14.36 -0.73
C SER A 96 -8.57 13.06 -0.45
N HIS A 97 -8.87 12.27 -1.49
CA HIS A 97 -9.55 10.98 -1.34
C HIS A 97 -8.69 9.97 -0.56
N GLU A 98 -7.40 9.86 -0.87
CA GLU A 98 -6.50 8.95 -0.14
C GLU A 98 -6.32 9.39 1.32
N GLN A 99 -6.19 10.69 1.57
CA GLN A 99 -6.08 11.24 2.93
C GLN A 99 -7.34 10.97 3.76
N ARG A 100 -8.52 11.17 3.16
CA ARG A 100 -9.80 10.90 3.83
C ARG A 100 -9.96 9.42 4.13
N ALA A 101 -9.69 8.54 3.17
CA ALA A 101 -9.73 7.10 3.38
C ALA A 101 -8.73 6.66 4.47
N ALA A 102 -7.50 7.18 4.45
CA ALA A 102 -6.49 6.87 5.46
C ALA A 102 -6.92 7.29 6.86
N ALA A 103 -7.54 8.46 7.01
CA ALA A 103 -8.08 8.93 8.29
C ALA A 103 -9.15 7.97 8.83
N MET A 104 -10.12 7.58 7.98
CA MET A 104 -11.19 6.64 8.37
C MET A 104 -10.64 5.28 8.78
N VAL A 105 -9.66 4.75 8.04
CA VAL A 105 -9.04 3.45 8.37
C VAL A 105 -8.25 3.54 9.67
N ARG A 106 -7.47 4.61 9.88
CA ARG A 106 -6.69 4.80 11.12
C ARG A 106 -7.59 4.97 12.34
N GLU A 107 -8.72 5.65 12.19
CA GLU A 107 -9.72 5.82 13.26
C GLU A 107 -10.37 4.47 13.63
N ALA A 108 -10.77 3.67 12.65
CA ALA A 108 -11.51 2.43 12.89
C ALA A 108 -10.62 1.20 13.17
N LEU A 109 -9.34 1.24 12.78
CA LEU A 109 -8.36 0.16 12.93
C LEU A 109 -7.02 0.70 13.46
N PRO A 110 -6.97 1.19 14.72
CA PRO A 110 -5.80 1.90 15.26
C PRO A 110 -4.52 1.05 15.36
N HIS A 111 -4.64 -0.28 15.32
CA HIS A 111 -3.49 -1.21 15.37
C HIS A 111 -3.01 -1.67 14.00
N VAL A 112 -3.67 -1.22 12.92
CA VAL A 112 -3.35 -1.59 11.55
C VAL A 112 -2.46 -0.51 10.93
N PHE A 113 -1.36 -0.91 10.32
CA PHE A 113 -0.49 0.03 9.62
C PHE A 113 -1.19 0.56 8.36
N VAL A 114 -1.17 1.87 8.13
CA VAL A 114 -1.83 2.50 6.97
C VAL A 114 -0.85 3.40 6.23
N CYS A 115 -0.69 3.16 4.93
CA CYS A 115 0.06 4.05 4.04
C CYS A 115 -0.71 4.32 2.75
N THR A 116 -0.53 5.52 2.22
CA THR A 116 -1.14 5.94 0.95
C THR A 116 -0.13 5.94 -0.19
N GLY A 117 -0.60 5.77 -1.42
CA GLY A 117 0.26 5.81 -2.60
C GLY A 117 0.88 7.17 -2.83
N ASN A 118 0.19 8.25 -2.45
CA ASN A 118 0.74 9.59 -2.50
C ASN A 118 1.86 9.81 -1.46
N GLU A 119 1.79 9.22 -0.27
CA GLU A 119 2.88 9.28 0.73
C GLU A 119 4.11 8.46 0.29
N VAL A 120 3.88 7.26 -0.29
CA VAL A 120 4.97 6.30 -0.58
C VAL A 120 5.65 6.58 -1.91
N PHE A 121 4.89 6.84 -2.97
CA PHE A 121 5.44 6.99 -4.33
C PHE A 121 4.55 7.93 -5.17
N PRO A 122 4.65 9.26 -4.99
CA PRO A 122 3.79 10.25 -5.65
C PRO A 122 4.16 10.48 -7.13
N GLN A 123 4.19 9.41 -7.93
CA GLN A 123 4.45 9.46 -9.37
C GLN A 123 3.27 8.93 -10.19
N ILE A 124 3.13 9.50 -11.39
CA ILE A 124 2.18 9.04 -12.41
C ILE A 124 2.63 7.64 -12.86
N ARG A 125 1.73 6.66 -12.71
CA ARG A 125 1.75 5.24 -13.14
C ARG A 125 1.03 4.45 -12.07
N GLU A 126 -0.26 4.19 -12.30
CA GLU A 126 -1.14 3.56 -11.31
C GLU A 126 -0.57 2.22 -10.82
N TYR A 127 -0.28 1.26 -11.71
CA TYR A 127 0.28 -0.04 -11.31
C TYR A 127 1.56 0.09 -10.47
N THR A 128 2.53 0.90 -10.92
CA THR A 128 3.80 1.07 -10.19
C THR A 128 3.54 1.66 -8.80
N ARG A 129 2.73 2.72 -8.69
CA ARG A 129 2.38 3.32 -7.40
C ARG A 129 1.66 2.33 -6.49
N THR A 130 0.62 1.66 -6.99
CA THR A 130 -0.16 0.67 -6.23
C THR A 130 0.76 -0.46 -5.75
N SER A 131 1.62 -1.00 -6.61
CA SER A 131 2.55 -2.07 -6.26
C SER A 131 3.56 -1.66 -5.17
N THR A 132 4.15 -0.46 -5.27
CA THR A 132 5.08 0.06 -4.26
C THR A 132 4.38 0.29 -2.92
N THR A 133 3.16 0.82 -2.96
CA THR A 133 2.35 1.05 -1.75
C THR A 133 2.02 -0.27 -1.03
N VAL A 134 1.65 -1.30 -1.80
CA VAL A 134 1.39 -2.64 -1.29
C VAL A 134 2.65 -3.26 -0.68
N VAL A 135 3.80 -3.17 -1.36
CA VAL A 135 5.08 -3.68 -0.85
C VAL A 135 5.45 -2.97 0.46
N ASN A 136 5.27 -1.65 0.52
CA ASN A 136 5.49 -0.88 1.73
C ASN A 136 4.58 -1.38 2.87
N ALA A 137 3.26 -1.43 2.67
CA ALA A 137 2.32 -1.95 3.67
C ALA A 137 2.66 -3.38 4.14
N TYR A 138 3.12 -4.24 3.23
CA TYR A 138 3.48 -5.63 3.52
C TYR A 138 4.71 -5.76 4.43
N LEU A 139 5.68 -4.84 4.29
CA LEU A 139 6.99 -4.92 4.95
C LEU A 139 7.13 -3.98 6.15
N SER A 140 6.53 -2.78 6.13
CA SER A 140 6.75 -1.75 7.16
C SER A 140 6.52 -2.26 8.59
N PRO A 141 5.46 -3.04 8.91
CA PRO A 141 5.28 -3.54 10.28
C PRO A 141 6.36 -4.53 10.71
N VAL A 142 6.92 -5.29 9.76
CA VAL A 142 8.02 -6.24 10.05
C VAL A 142 9.32 -5.48 10.23
N MET A 143 9.59 -4.50 9.37
CA MET A 143 10.78 -3.65 9.45
C MET A 143 10.79 -2.80 10.72
N GLY A 144 9.65 -2.24 11.15
CA GLY A 144 9.55 -1.47 12.39
C GLY A 144 10.00 -2.27 13.61
N ARG A 145 9.48 -3.50 13.79
CA ARG A 145 9.91 -4.39 14.88
C ARG A 145 11.40 -4.77 14.81
N TYR A 146 11.96 -4.84 13.60
CA TYR A 146 13.37 -5.14 13.41
C TYR A 146 14.25 -3.96 13.82
N ILE A 147 13.87 -2.76 13.39
CA ILE A 147 14.54 -1.49 13.73
C ILE A 147 14.49 -1.25 15.24
N GLU A 148 13.32 -1.37 15.87
CA GLU A 148 13.15 -1.20 17.32
C GLU A 148 14.07 -2.12 18.13
N ARG A 149 14.26 -3.37 17.70
CA ARG A 149 15.16 -4.33 18.37
C ARG A 149 16.63 -3.96 18.22
N ILE A 150 17.01 -3.44 17.05
CA ILE A 150 18.38 -2.99 16.80
C ILE A 150 18.68 -1.75 17.65
N ASP A 151 17.76 -0.79 17.65
CA ASP A 151 17.91 0.43 18.43
C ASP A 151 18.03 0.12 19.92
N ALA A 152 17.15 -0.73 20.47
CA ALA A 152 17.23 -1.18 21.85
C ALA A 152 18.57 -1.87 22.18
N LEU A 153 19.06 -2.75 21.29
CA LEU A 153 20.34 -3.42 21.48
C LEU A 153 21.51 -2.43 21.52
N PHE A 154 21.54 -1.45 20.63
CA PHE A 154 22.60 -0.45 20.62
C PHE A 154 22.53 0.49 21.82
N GLU A 155 21.34 0.85 22.28
CA GLU A 155 21.13 1.61 23.53
C GLU A 155 21.65 0.83 24.74
N GLU A 156 21.33 -0.47 24.86
CA GLU A 156 21.85 -1.35 25.91
C GLU A 156 23.38 -1.46 25.91
N LEU A 157 24.00 -1.39 24.73
CA LEU A 157 25.46 -1.39 24.55
C LEU A 157 26.10 0.00 24.79
N GLY A 158 25.31 1.02 25.13
CA GLY A 158 25.79 2.35 25.51
C GLY A 158 25.88 3.35 24.35
N ALA A 159 25.18 3.12 23.24
CA ALA A 159 25.11 4.09 22.15
C ALA A 159 24.49 5.42 22.63
N GLN A 160 25.18 6.53 22.35
CA GLN A 160 24.75 7.88 22.71
C GLN A 160 23.98 8.59 21.60
N GLN A 161 23.86 7.96 20.43
CA GLN A 161 23.28 8.52 19.21
C GLN A 161 22.33 7.49 18.57
N PRO A 162 21.25 7.93 17.90
CA PRO A 162 20.34 7.02 17.22
C PRO A 162 21.04 6.22 16.12
N THR A 163 20.67 4.95 15.96
CA THR A 163 21.07 4.14 14.81
C THR A 163 20.57 4.77 13.52
N ARG A 164 21.39 4.73 12.48
CA ARG A 164 21.00 5.19 11.14
C ARG A 164 20.99 4.06 10.15
N TYR A 165 20.13 4.17 9.14
CA TYR A 165 19.83 3.09 8.21
C TYR A 165 19.97 3.59 6.77
N PHE A 166 20.69 2.83 5.95
CA PHE A 166 20.85 3.15 4.54
C PHE A 166 19.51 3.10 3.80
N GLN A 167 19.30 4.10 2.95
CA GLN A 167 18.14 4.22 2.09
C GLN A 167 18.50 3.91 0.63
N SER A 168 17.53 3.44 -0.17
CA SER A 168 17.77 3.05 -1.58
C SER A 168 18.22 4.21 -2.49
N ASN A 169 18.06 5.46 -2.05
CA ASN A 169 18.57 6.65 -2.71
C ASN A 169 20.06 6.95 -2.39
N GLY A 170 20.73 6.09 -1.62
CA GLY A 170 22.11 6.29 -1.17
C GLY A 170 22.26 7.21 0.05
N GLY A 171 21.15 7.62 0.66
CA GLY A 171 21.11 8.38 1.91
C GLY A 171 21.28 7.52 3.16
N LEU A 172 21.37 8.18 4.31
CA LEU A 172 21.69 7.62 5.63
C LEU A 172 20.83 8.25 6.74
#